data_AF-A0A842RSE5-F1
#
_entry.id   AF-A0A842RSE5-F1
#
_cell.length_a   1.000
_cell.length_b   1.000
_cell.length_c   1.000
_cell.angle_alpha   90.00
_cell.angle_beta   90.00
_cell.angle_gamma   90.00
#
_symmetry.space_group_name_H-M   'P 1'
#
loop_
_entity.id
_entity.type
_entity.pdbx_description
1 polymer ?
#
loop_
_entity_poly.entity_id
_entity_poly.type
_entity_poly.pdbx_seq_one_letter_code
_entity_poly.pdbx_strand_id
1 'polypeptide(L)'
;MISGINKLYDAYLSEKLHLNNLITSLFKILESETNKRTISIVFTIFNEIPNIGSEFYSFFENNLISNENEEIRIRCFKFIAYNYSDIGEKSLIWSIRKENSTKLLKMMIKDLNNNNFNFSKSIKKELDKRLKRLSEKFELHKNEILFLLDVVRDLRNVRKFEMNNNSYLNLENQCYLQYENNHIIILLMFLRYDLPKSIINLKNLKYLDLSYNYFHKIPRTLKYLPCLKYLDLSWNELEKFPEFIKNIKNSCLRELNLGFNHIKTIPTWISDLNNLHTLDMRSNNLKTLPKFVMDLPNLEFINISDNYLNEIPLFIKGHQSVISKERGKVMKISRCSRGLKSLQIIF
;
A
#
# COMPACT_ATOMS: atom_id res chain seq x y z
N MET A 1 -35.24 0.12 -13.50
CA MET A 1 -35.19 -0.09 -12.04
C MET A 1 -35.29 1.22 -11.26
N ILE A 2 -34.36 2.18 -11.41
CA ILE A 2 -34.38 3.47 -10.68
C ILE A 2 -35.71 4.24 -10.81
N SER A 3 -36.27 4.35 -12.03
CA SER A 3 -37.58 4.97 -12.22
C SER A 3 -38.71 4.27 -11.44
N GLY A 4 -38.62 2.96 -11.24
CA GLY A 4 -39.57 2.21 -10.41
C GLY A 4 -39.42 2.50 -8.92
N ILE A 5 -38.19 2.66 -8.43
CA ILE A 5 -37.90 3.04 -7.04
C ILE A 5 -38.46 4.42 -6.72
N ASN A 6 -38.24 5.40 -7.61
CA ASN A 6 -38.78 6.75 -7.42
C ASN A 6 -40.31 6.74 -7.41
N LYS A 7 -40.96 5.99 -8.31
CA LYS A 7 -42.42 5.83 -8.32
C LYS A 7 -42.97 5.23 -7.02
N LEU A 8 -42.26 4.26 -6.41
CA LEU A 8 -42.65 3.70 -5.12
C LEU A 8 -42.58 4.76 -4.01
N TYR A 9 -41.53 5.59 -4.02
CA TYR A 9 -41.37 6.65 -3.05
C TYR A 9 -42.41 7.77 -3.25
N ASP A 10 -42.68 8.19 -4.49
CA ASP A 10 -43.73 9.15 -4.82
C ASP A 10 -45.12 8.65 -4.39
N ALA A 11 -45.38 7.34 -4.52
CA ALA A 11 -46.62 6.72 -4.04
C ALA A 11 -46.74 6.75 -2.51
N TYR A 12 -45.62 6.61 -1.79
CA TYR A 12 -45.59 6.79 -0.34
C TYR A 12 -45.82 8.25 0.06
N LEU A 13 -45.13 9.21 -0.57
CA LEU A 13 -45.30 10.64 -0.30
C LEU A 13 -46.72 11.16 -0.60
N SER A 14 -47.42 10.51 -1.54
CA SER A 14 -48.83 10.81 -1.87
C SER A 14 -49.85 9.97 -1.08
N GLU A 15 -49.41 9.29 -0.01
CA GLU A 15 -50.24 8.45 0.87
C GLU A 15 -50.95 7.27 0.17
N LYS A 16 -50.55 6.94 -1.06
CA LYS A 16 -51.07 5.81 -1.84
C LYS A 16 -50.40 4.48 -1.49
N LEU A 17 -49.28 4.52 -0.76
CA LEU A 17 -48.52 3.34 -0.36
C LEU A 17 -48.18 3.42 1.13
N HIS A 18 -48.59 2.41 1.90
CA HIS A 18 -48.25 2.30 3.31
C HIS A 18 -46.74 2.09 3.54
N LEU A 19 -46.19 2.64 4.62
CA LEU A 19 -44.77 2.57 4.97
C LEU A 19 -44.21 1.14 4.92
N ASN A 20 -44.91 0.18 5.56
CA ASN A 20 -44.52 -1.23 5.58
C ASN A 20 -44.34 -1.80 4.16
N ASN A 21 -45.21 -1.41 3.23
CA ASN A 21 -45.16 -1.87 1.85
C ASN A 21 -44.01 -1.22 1.08
N LEU A 22 -43.72 0.06 1.33
CA LEU A 22 -42.54 0.74 0.80
C LEU A 22 -41.26 0.03 1.28
N ILE A 23 -41.08 -0.13 2.59
CA ILE A 23 -39.85 -0.72 3.16
C ILE A 23 -39.66 -2.15 2.66
N THR A 24 -40.71 -2.97 2.66
CA THR A 24 -40.64 -4.35 2.15
C THR A 24 -40.27 -4.39 0.67
N SER A 25 -40.79 -3.45 -0.14
CA SER A 25 -40.46 -3.37 -1.57
C SER A 25 -39.02 -2.94 -1.81
N LEU A 26 -38.53 -1.93 -1.07
CA LEU A 26 -37.14 -1.49 -1.13
C LEU A 26 -36.17 -2.59 -0.66
N PHE A 27 -36.58 -3.39 0.32
CA PHE A 27 -35.79 -4.50 0.81
C PHE A 27 -35.64 -5.61 -0.24
N LYS A 28 -36.73 -6.01 -0.90
CA LYS A 28 -36.68 -6.96 -2.02
C LYS A 28 -35.76 -6.52 -3.15
N ILE A 29 -35.67 -5.21 -3.39
CA ILE A 29 -34.74 -4.66 -4.36
C ILE A 29 -33.29 -4.88 -3.89
N LEU A 30 -32.99 -4.66 -2.60
CA LEU A 30 -31.65 -4.86 -2.05
C LEU A 30 -31.18 -6.32 -2.04
N GLU A 31 -32.08 -7.31 -1.91
CA GLU A 31 -31.72 -8.74 -1.81
C GLU A 31 -30.88 -9.26 -2.99
N SER A 32 -31.08 -8.71 -4.19
CA SER A 32 -30.39 -9.15 -5.42
C SER A 32 -29.59 -8.05 -6.12
N GLU A 33 -29.55 -6.84 -5.55
CA GLU A 33 -28.94 -5.71 -6.24
C GLU A 33 -27.42 -5.64 -6.03
N THR A 34 -26.71 -5.44 -7.14
CA THR A 34 -25.24 -5.27 -7.19
C THR A 34 -24.84 -3.87 -7.64
N ASN A 35 -25.77 -3.10 -8.23
CA ASN A 35 -25.55 -1.76 -8.72
C ASN A 35 -25.48 -0.75 -7.56
N LYS A 36 -24.29 -0.18 -7.34
CA LYS A 36 -24.03 0.83 -6.30
C LYS A 36 -24.94 2.05 -6.38
N ARG A 37 -25.32 2.48 -7.59
CA ARG A 37 -26.19 3.65 -7.77
C ARG A 37 -27.60 3.34 -7.28
N THR A 38 -28.13 2.17 -7.62
CA THR A 38 -29.43 1.73 -7.11
C THR A 38 -29.42 1.62 -5.59
N ILE A 39 -28.41 0.94 -5.01
CA ILE A 39 -28.27 0.79 -3.56
C ILE A 39 -28.23 2.17 -2.89
N SER A 40 -27.46 3.11 -3.43
CA SER A 40 -27.37 4.46 -2.87
C SER A 40 -28.71 5.21 -2.90
N ILE A 41 -29.51 5.04 -3.95
CA ILE A 41 -30.85 5.67 -4.04
C ILE A 41 -31.78 5.07 -2.99
N VAL A 42 -31.80 3.74 -2.85
CA VAL A 42 -32.63 3.06 -1.83
C VAL A 42 -32.29 3.56 -0.42
N PHE A 43 -31.00 3.64 -0.08
CA PHE A 43 -30.60 4.17 1.22
C PHE A 43 -30.82 5.67 1.39
N THR A 44 -30.90 6.44 0.29
CA THR A 44 -31.30 7.86 0.36
C THR A 44 -32.75 7.95 0.81
N ILE A 45 -33.63 7.15 0.19
CA ILE A 45 -35.04 7.07 0.59
C ILE A 45 -35.19 6.65 2.05
N PHE A 46 -34.45 5.62 2.51
CA PHE A 46 -34.52 5.22 3.92
C PHE A 46 -34.13 6.35 4.88
N ASN A 47 -33.17 7.21 4.52
CA ASN A 47 -32.77 8.34 5.37
C ASN A 47 -33.75 9.51 5.33
N GLU A 48 -34.58 9.62 4.29
CA GLU A 48 -35.61 10.64 4.17
C GLU A 48 -36.90 10.26 4.92
N ILE A 49 -37.08 8.99 5.29
CA ILE A 49 -38.21 8.52 6.09
C ILE A 49 -37.93 8.82 7.57
N PRO A 50 -38.71 9.69 8.23
CA PRO A 50 -38.52 9.99 9.63
C PRO A 50 -38.90 8.78 10.50
N ASN A 51 -38.02 8.41 11.43
CA ASN A 51 -38.25 7.37 12.45
C ASN A 51 -38.79 6.05 11.88
N ILE A 52 -37.98 5.36 11.06
CA ILE A 52 -38.27 3.96 10.73
C ILE A 52 -38.33 3.15 12.03
N GLY A 53 -39.50 2.58 12.32
CA GLY A 53 -39.78 1.90 13.58
C GLY A 53 -38.88 0.68 13.83
N SER A 54 -38.72 0.34 15.11
CA SER A 54 -37.87 -0.77 15.56
C SER A 54 -38.29 -2.15 15.00
N GLU A 55 -39.53 -2.30 14.55
CA GLU A 55 -40.03 -3.48 13.85
C GLU A 55 -39.26 -3.79 12.56
N PHE A 56 -38.60 -2.78 11.96
CA PHE A 56 -37.76 -2.97 10.78
C PHE A 56 -36.28 -3.19 11.08
N TYR A 57 -35.86 -3.12 12.34
CA TYR A 57 -34.46 -3.26 12.74
C TYR A 57 -33.83 -4.57 12.25
N SER A 58 -34.55 -5.69 12.37
CA SER A 58 -34.08 -7.03 11.98
C SER A 58 -33.69 -7.12 10.50
N PHE A 59 -34.36 -6.36 9.62
CA PHE A 59 -34.01 -6.28 8.21
C PHE A 59 -32.61 -5.71 7.99
N PHE A 60 -32.30 -4.60 8.65
CA PHE A 60 -30.98 -3.96 8.56
C PHE A 60 -29.91 -4.79 9.25
N GLU A 61 -30.23 -5.37 10.41
CA GLU A 61 -29.31 -6.23 11.17
C GLU A 61 -28.90 -7.46 10.36
N ASN A 62 -29.86 -8.17 9.77
CA ASN A 62 -29.59 -9.34 8.93
C ASN A 62 -28.70 -8.95 7.74
N ASN A 63 -28.99 -7.83 7.08
CA ASN A 63 -28.16 -7.40 5.96
C ASN A 63 -26.76 -6.99 6.38
N LEU A 64 -26.60 -6.33 7.52
CA LEU A 64 -25.28 -6.02 8.08
C LEU A 64 -24.46 -7.30 8.33
N ILE A 65 -25.13 -8.35 8.81
CA ILE A 65 -24.48 -9.57 9.31
C ILE A 65 -24.17 -10.57 8.18
N SER A 66 -25.12 -10.82 7.27
CA SER A 66 -25.04 -11.96 6.34
C SER A 66 -25.03 -11.58 4.87
N ASN A 67 -25.26 -10.31 4.50
CA ASN A 67 -25.31 -9.95 3.08
C ASN A 67 -23.91 -10.02 2.44
N GLU A 68 -23.80 -10.73 1.32
CA GLU A 68 -22.53 -10.89 0.59
C GLU A 68 -22.04 -9.56 0.00
N ASN A 69 -22.95 -8.64 -0.30
CA ASN A 69 -22.65 -7.33 -0.86
C ASN A 69 -22.14 -6.36 0.22
N GLU A 70 -20.84 -6.06 0.14
CA GLU A 70 -20.17 -5.10 1.04
C GLU A 70 -20.81 -3.70 1.04
N GLU A 71 -21.33 -3.22 -0.09
CA GLU A 71 -21.96 -1.89 -0.17
C GLU A 71 -23.26 -1.87 0.63
N ILE A 72 -24.04 -2.96 0.61
CA ILE A 72 -25.26 -3.06 1.42
C ILE A 72 -24.89 -3.11 2.90
N ARG A 73 -23.92 -3.96 3.27
CA ARG A 73 -23.44 -4.08 4.66
C ARG A 73 -23.00 -2.75 5.25
N ILE A 74 -22.19 -1.95 4.53
CA ILE A 74 -21.72 -0.67 5.07
C ILE A 74 -22.84 0.36 5.20
N ARG A 75 -23.82 0.32 4.30
CA ARG A 75 -24.98 1.22 4.38
C ARG A 75 -25.90 0.83 5.54
N CYS A 76 -26.12 -0.46 5.76
CA CYS A 76 -26.79 -0.97 6.95
C CYS A 76 -26.06 -0.58 8.24
N PHE A 77 -24.73 -0.69 8.27
CA PHE A 77 -23.92 -0.25 9.43
C PHE A 77 -24.20 1.22 9.77
N LYS A 78 -24.11 2.12 8.78
CA LYS A 78 -24.38 3.55 8.98
C LYS A 78 -25.82 3.79 9.42
N PHE A 79 -26.76 3.13 8.76
CA PHE A 79 -28.18 3.30 9.03
C PHE A 79 -28.53 2.89 10.46
N ILE A 80 -28.03 1.74 10.92
CA ILE A 80 -28.21 1.25 12.29
C ILE A 80 -27.55 2.18 13.30
N ALA A 81 -26.31 2.61 13.03
CA ALA A 81 -25.59 3.50 13.93
C ALA A 81 -26.32 4.84 14.14
N TYR A 82 -27.04 5.34 13.13
CA TYR A 82 -27.77 6.61 13.20
C TYR A 82 -29.19 6.48 13.75
N ASN A 83 -29.95 5.50 13.29
CA ASN A 83 -31.39 5.41 13.55
C ASN A 83 -31.78 4.43 14.65
N TYR A 84 -30.90 3.47 14.97
CA TYR A 84 -31.17 2.44 15.98
C TYR A 84 -30.12 2.47 17.07
N SER A 85 -29.80 3.67 17.55
CA SER A 85 -28.81 3.87 18.60
C SER A 85 -29.12 2.94 19.78
N ASP A 86 -30.36 2.93 20.26
CA ASP A 86 -30.69 2.34 21.56
C ASP A 86 -30.64 0.80 21.59
N ILE A 87 -30.70 0.15 20.42
CA ILE A 87 -30.75 -1.31 20.28
C ILE A 87 -29.62 -1.89 19.41
N GLY A 88 -29.01 -1.09 18.54
CA GLY A 88 -28.09 -1.54 17.50
C GLY A 88 -26.67 -1.82 17.95
N GLU A 89 -26.27 -1.42 19.17
CA GLU A 89 -24.88 -1.57 19.62
C GLU A 89 -24.37 -3.02 19.54
N LYS A 90 -25.20 -3.99 19.96
CA LYS A 90 -24.80 -5.41 19.99
C LYS A 90 -24.54 -5.97 18.60
N SER A 91 -25.39 -5.65 17.62
CA SER A 91 -25.23 -6.13 16.24
C SER A 91 -24.07 -5.47 15.54
N LEU A 92 -23.86 -4.17 15.75
CA LEU A 92 -22.69 -3.46 15.24
C LEU A 92 -21.40 -4.09 15.78
N ILE A 93 -21.31 -4.34 17.09
CA ILE A 93 -20.18 -5.03 17.72
C ILE A 93 -19.99 -6.44 17.15
N TRP A 94 -21.05 -7.21 17.02
CA TRP A 94 -20.98 -8.57 16.48
C TRP A 94 -20.48 -8.56 15.03
N SER A 95 -21.00 -7.66 14.19
CA SER A 95 -20.58 -7.51 12.79
C SER A 95 -19.09 -7.21 12.70
N ILE A 96 -18.58 -6.26 13.50
CA ILE A 96 -17.15 -5.92 13.56
C ILE A 96 -16.28 -7.12 13.96
N ARG A 97 -16.75 -7.92 14.95
CA ARG A 97 -16.00 -9.10 15.43
C ARG A 97 -15.86 -10.17 14.36
N LYS A 98 -16.88 -10.33 13.51
CA LYS A 98 -16.95 -11.36 12.47
C LYS A 98 -16.53 -10.87 11.10
N GLU A 99 -16.41 -9.56 10.91
CA GLU A 99 -16.05 -8.97 9.63
C GLU A 99 -14.63 -9.35 9.22
N ASN A 100 -14.52 -9.90 8.01
CA ASN A 100 -13.25 -10.28 7.39
C ASN A 100 -12.86 -9.29 6.28
N SER A 101 -13.81 -8.49 5.77
CA SER A 101 -13.52 -7.45 4.80
C SER A 101 -12.82 -6.27 5.47
N THR A 102 -11.52 -6.18 5.19
CA THR A 102 -10.64 -5.08 5.63
C THR A 102 -11.12 -3.73 5.08
N LYS A 103 -11.66 -3.73 3.86
CA LYS A 103 -12.29 -2.57 3.21
C LYS A 103 -13.54 -2.10 3.98
N LEU A 104 -14.42 -3.02 4.38
CA LEU A 104 -15.62 -2.68 5.14
C LEU A 104 -15.27 -2.10 6.52
N LEU A 105 -14.37 -2.76 7.25
CA LEU A 105 -13.86 -2.29 8.54
C LEU A 105 -13.31 -0.85 8.45
N LYS A 106 -12.61 -0.51 7.37
CA LYS A 106 -12.11 0.84 7.13
C LYS A 106 -13.23 1.85 6.92
N MET A 107 -14.24 1.50 6.11
CA MET A 107 -15.38 2.39 5.89
C MET A 107 -16.14 2.64 7.19
N MET A 108 -16.34 1.60 8.01
CA MET A 108 -16.93 1.73 9.35
C MET A 108 -16.13 2.71 10.23
N ILE A 109 -14.80 2.60 10.27
CA ILE A 109 -13.93 3.52 11.02
C ILE A 109 -14.08 4.96 10.52
N LYS A 110 -14.08 5.17 9.20
CA LYS A 110 -14.23 6.50 8.61
C LYS A 110 -15.56 7.13 9.03
N ASP A 111 -16.65 6.35 8.98
CA ASP A 111 -17.96 6.84 9.35
C ASP A 111 -18.06 7.15 10.85
N LEU A 112 -17.47 6.32 11.71
CA LEU A 112 -17.42 6.57 13.16
C LEU A 112 -16.54 7.76 13.58
N ASN A 113 -15.57 8.14 12.75
CA ASN A 113 -14.72 9.30 13.02
C ASN A 113 -15.36 10.59 12.51
N ASN A 114 -16.13 10.51 11.42
CA ASN A 114 -16.78 11.66 10.82
C ASN A 114 -18.12 12.02 11.47
N ASN A 115 -18.72 11.10 12.25
CA ASN A 115 -20.04 11.29 12.84
C ASN A 115 -20.02 11.01 14.36
N ASN A 116 -20.76 11.80 15.13
CA ASN A 116 -20.92 11.63 16.58
C ASN A 116 -22.03 10.63 16.89
N PHE A 117 -21.70 9.34 16.97
CA PHE A 117 -22.64 8.30 17.40
C PHE A 117 -22.63 8.09 18.93
N ASN A 118 -23.78 7.82 19.53
CA ASN A 118 -23.94 7.58 20.98
C ASN A 118 -23.07 6.42 21.52
N PHE A 119 -22.82 5.38 20.71
CA PHE A 119 -22.00 4.21 21.07
C PHE A 119 -20.59 4.25 20.47
N SER A 120 -20.16 5.43 20.01
CA SER A 120 -18.87 5.58 19.33
C SER A 120 -17.68 5.06 20.16
N LYS A 121 -17.72 5.16 21.50
CA LYS A 121 -16.62 4.67 22.37
C LYS A 121 -16.51 3.13 22.39
N SER A 122 -17.61 2.41 22.58
CA SER A 122 -17.60 0.94 22.67
C SER A 122 -17.33 0.29 21.32
N ILE A 123 -17.92 0.83 20.25
CA ILE A 123 -17.71 0.38 18.87
C ILE A 123 -16.26 0.67 18.43
N LYS A 124 -15.71 1.86 18.71
CA LYS A 124 -14.29 2.17 18.45
C LYS A 124 -13.35 1.23 19.20
N LYS A 125 -13.63 0.95 20.48
CA LYS A 125 -12.86 0.01 21.29
C LYS A 125 -12.85 -1.40 20.69
N GLU A 126 -13.99 -1.89 20.18
CA GLU A 126 -14.05 -3.20 19.55
C GLU A 126 -13.34 -3.23 18.19
N LEU A 127 -13.44 -2.16 17.39
CA LEU A 127 -12.67 -2.01 16.16
C LEU A 127 -11.17 -2.01 16.43
N ASP A 128 -10.70 -1.27 17.44
CA ASP A 128 -9.30 -1.28 17.85
C ASP A 128 -8.85 -2.67 18.29
N LYS A 129 -9.67 -3.41 19.04
CA LYS A 129 -9.39 -4.80 19.40
C LYS A 129 -9.35 -5.72 18.19
N ARG A 130 -10.27 -5.56 17.24
CA ARG A 130 -10.32 -6.38 16.01
C ARG A 130 -9.09 -6.11 15.15
N LEU A 131 -8.73 -4.85 14.95
CA LEU A 131 -7.51 -4.45 14.26
C LEU A 131 -6.27 -4.99 14.97
N LYS A 132 -6.20 -4.92 16.30
CA LYS A 132 -5.11 -5.51 17.09
C LYS A 132 -5.04 -7.03 16.95
N ARG A 133 -6.16 -7.74 16.96
CA ARG A 133 -6.18 -9.20 16.73
C ARG A 133 -5.75 -9.57 15.32
N LEU A 134 -6.14 -8.79 14.32
CA LEU A 134 -5.63 -8.96 12.96
C LEU A 134 -4.12 -8.67 12.94
N SER A 135 -3.66 -7.67 13.69
CA SER A 135 -2.24 -7.33 13.82
C SER A 135 -1.43 -8.45 14.47
N GLU A 136 -1.91 -9.01 15.58
CA GLU A 136 -1.29 -10.13 16.28
C GLU A 136 -1.34 -11.43 15.45
N LYS A 137 -2.47 -11.72 14.79
CA LYS A 137 -2.62 -12.90 13.93
C LYS A 137 -1.67 -12.87 12.72
N PHE A 138 -1.35 -11.68 12.22
CA PHE A 138 -0.52 -11.49 11.04
C PHE A 138 0.88 -10.97 11.36
N GLU A 139 1.27 -10.87 12.64
CA GLU A 139 2.57 -10.31 13.10
C GLU A 139 2.85 -8.88 12.59
N LEU A 140 1.81 -8.11 12.27
CA LEU A 140 1.90 -6.73 11.79
C LEU A 140 1.64 -5.74 12.92
N HIS A 141 2.35 -4.61 12.94
CA HIS A 141 2.04 -3.46 13.78
C HIS A 141 0.81 -2.69 13.25
N LYS A 142 0.12 -1.95 14.14
CA LYS A 142 -1.11 -1.19 13.82
C LYS A 142 -0.97 -0.27 12.60
N ASN A 143 0.18 0.40 12.43
CA ASN A 143 0.43 1.32 11.31
C ASN A 143 0.65 0.58 9.98
N GLU A 144 1.09 -0.67 10.01
CA GLU A 144 1.33 -1.51 8.83
C GLU A 144 0.01 -2.06 8.29
N ILE A 145 -0.95 -2.37 9.16
CA ILE A 145 -2.33 -2.64 8.77
C ILE A 145 -2.99 -1.41 8.17
N LEU A 146 -2.82 -0.23 8.77
CA LEU A 146 -3.38 1.00 8.21
C LEU A 146 -2.76 1.34 6.84
N PHE A 147 -1.47 1.07 6.67
CA PHE A 147 -0.79 1.18 5.38
C PHE A 147 -1.34 0.17 4.36
N LEU A 148 -1.47 -1.10 4.72
CA LEU A 148 -2.12 -2.12 3.87
C LEU A 148 -3.52 -1.70 3.43
N LEU A 149 -4.31 -1.20 4.39
CA LEU A 149 -5.64 -0.67 4.14
C LEU A 149 -5.63 0.54 3.19
N ASP A 150 -4.55 1.34 3.19
CA ASP A 150 -4.36 2.46 2.27
C ASP A 150 -3.82 2.02 0.89
N VAL A 151 -2.93 1.03 0.82
CA VAL A 151 -2.48 0.40 -0.42
C VAL A 151 -3.68 -0.21 -1.16
N VAL A 152 -4.54 -0.95 -0.46
CA VAL A 152 -5.80 -1.50 -1.01
C VAL A 152 -6.79 -0.39 -1.43
N ARG A 153 -6.75 0.79 -0.81
CA ARG A 153 -7.60 1.94 -1.20
C ARG A 153 -7.14 2.58 -2.51
N ASP A 154 -5.83 2.69 -2.69
CA ASP A 154 -5.25 3.36 -3.86
C ASP A 154 -5.14 2.39 -5.06
N LEU A 155 -5.08 1.07 -4.81
CA LEU A 155 -5.27 -0.01 -5.80
C LEU A 155 -6.76 -0.33 -5.98
N ARG A 156 -7.50 0.54 -6.67
CA ARG A 156 -8.98 0.50 -6.84
C ARG A 156 -9.59 -0.78 -7.47
N ASN A 157 -8.82 -1.83 -7.73
CA ASN A 157 -9.28 -3.01 -8.46
C ASN A 157 -9.08 -4.35 -7.74
N VAL A 158 -8.56 -4.42 -6.51
CA VAL A 158 -8.33 -5.71 -5.83
C VAL A 158 -9.64 -6.42 -5.47
N ARG A 159 -10.05 -7.41 -6.27
CA ARG A 159 -11.24 -8.26 -6.15
C ARG A 159 -11.02 -9.55 -5.35
N LYS A 160 -9.77 -9.96 -5.08
CA LYS A 160 -9.49 -11.15 -4.26
C LYS A 160 -8.33 -10.93 -3.27
N PHE A 161 -8.57 -11.29 -2.02
CA PHE A 161 -7.65 -11.25 -0.88
C PHE A 161 -7.39 -12.70 -0.44
N GLU A 162 -6.17 -13.20 -0.63
CA GLU A 162 -5.75 -14.52 -0.12
C GLU A 162 -4.38 -14.39 0.55
N MET A 163 -4.31 -14.82 1.81
CA MET A 163 -3.04 -15.07 2.52
C MET A 163 -2.83 -16.58 2.59
N ASN A 164 -1.70 -17.03 2.06
CA ASN A 164 -1.38 -18.46 2.01
C ASN A 164 -0.35 -18.77 3.11
N ASN A 165 -0.27 -20.04 3.53
CA ASN A 165 0.47 -20.54 4.71
C ASN A 165 2.00 -20.27 4.75
N ASN A 166 2.54 -19.47 3.83
CA ASN A 166 3.95 -19.09 3.75
C ASN A 166 4.18 -17.58 4.05
N SER A 167 3.34 -16.95 4.89
CA SER A 167 3.46 -15.52 5.29
C SER A 167 3.48 -14.49 4.14
N TYR A 168 2.77 -14.76 3.04
CA TYR A 168 2.55 -13.79 1.96
C TYR A 168 1.12 -13.27 1.97
N LEU A 169 0.97 -11.95 1.84
CA LEU A 169 -0.29 -11.33 1.44
C LEU A 169 -0.22 -10.99 -0.05
N ASN A 170 -1.01 -11.69 -0.88
CA ASN A 170 -1.13 -11.40 -2.30
C ASN A 170 -2.34 -10.48 -2.54
N LEU A 171 -2.06 -9.22 -2.91
CA LEU A 171 -3.07 -8.30 -3.44
C LEU A 171 -2.97 -8.30 -4.97
N GLU A 172 -3.73 -9.18 -5.62
CA GLU A 172 -3.88 -9.26 -7.09
C GLU A 172 -2.58 -9.07 -7.91
N ASN A 173 -1.49 -9.71 -7.47
CA ASN A 173 -0.19 -9.72 -8.15
C ASN A 173 0.50 -8.35 -8.31
N GLN A 174 0.11 -7.34 -7.52
CA GLN A 174 0.72 -5.99 -7.58
C GLN A 174 1.34 -5.53 -6.26
N CYS A 175 0.96 -6.15 -5.15
CA CYS A 175 1.57 -5.89 -3.84
C CYS A 175 1.69 -7.22 -3.10
N TYR A 176 2.92 -7.61 -2.80
CA TYR A 176 3.25 -8.69 -1.89
C TYR A 176 3.80 -8.08 -0.60
N LEU A 177 3.18 -8.45 0.52
CA LEU A 177 3.84 -8.29 1.81
C LEU A 177 4.40 -9.62 2.25
N GLN A 178 5.67 -9.60 2.61
CA GLN A 178 6.37 -10.72 3.19
C GLN A 178 6.91 -10.27 4.55
N TYR A 179 6.63 -11.07 5.57
CA TYR A 179 7.21 -10.90 6.90
C TYR A 179 8.31 -11.93 7.07
N GLU A 180 9.56 -11.47 7.12
CA GLU A 180 10.72 -12.33 7.35
C GLU A 180 11.63 -11.70 8.41
N ASN A 181 12.08 -12.51 9.37
CA ASN A 181 13.07 -12.12 10.38
C ASN A 181 12.74 -10.81 11.12
N ASN A 182 11.48 -10.61 11.53
CA ASN A 182 10.96 -9.40 12.16
C ASN A 182 11.02 -8.13 11.29
N HIS A 183 11.09 -8.29 9.97
CA HIS A 183 11.12 -7.19 9.00
C HIS A 183 10.04 -7.39 7.95
N ILE A 184 9.33 -6.30 7.64
CA ILE A 184 8.41 -6.28 6.52
C ILE A 184 9.19 -5.95 5.28
N ILE A 185 9.07 -6.85 4.30
CA ILE A 185 9.45 -6.63 2.92
C ILE A 185 8.15 -6.29 2.20
N ILE A 186 8.09 -5.06 1.68
CA ILE A 186 7.02 -4.62 0.80
C ILE A 186 7.56 -4.77 -0.61
N LEU A 187 6.95 -5.67 -1.38
CA LEU A 187 7.18 -5.80 -2.81
C LEU A 187 5.97 -5.20 -3.53
N LEU A 188 6.19 -4.10 -4.23
CA LEU A 188 5.20 -3.56 -5.15
C LEU A 188 5.70 -3.82 -6.55
N MET A 189 4.90 -4.46 -7.41
CA MET A 189 5.26 -4.76 -8.80
C MET A 189 4.09 -4.36 -9.69
N PHE A 190 4.38 -3.97 -10.93
CA PHE A 190 3.37 -3.58 -11.94
C PHE A 190 2.39 -2.48 -11.47
N LEU A 191 2.83 -1.58 -10.58
CA LEU A 191 2.04 -0.46 -10.12
C LEU A 191 1.64 0.42 -11.32
N ARG A 192 0.33 0.57 -11.53
CA ARG A 192 -0.25 1.52 -12.51
C ARG A 192 -0.50 2.92 -11.92
N TYR A 193 -0.23 3.09 -10.62
CA TYR A 193 -0.55 4.31 -9.85
C TYR A 193 0.63 4.70 -8.95
N ASP A 194 0.68 5.97 -8.55
CA ASP A 194 1.70 6.48 -7.63
C ASP A 194 1.69 5.76 -6.28
N LEU A 195 2.87 5.68 -5.67
CA LEU A 195 3.05 5.14 -4.33
C LEU A 195 2.16 5.89 -3.32
N PRO A 196 1.39 5.18 -2.47
CA PRO A 196 0.46 5.83 -1.55
C PRO A 196 1.21 6.73 -0.57
N LYS A 197 0.71 7.96 -0.37
CA LYS A 197 1.33 8.95 0.53
C LYS A 197 1.49 8.42 1.96
N SER A 198 0.64 7.47 2.38
CA SER A 198 0.67 6.84 3.69
C SER A 198 1.89 5.94 3.94
N ILE A 199 2.69 5.61 2.92
CA ILE A 199 3.94 4.85 3.11
C ILE A 199 4.87 5.50 4.15
N ILE A 200 4.79 6.82 4.29
CA ILE A 200 5.55 7.58 5.29
C ILE A 200 5.22 7.19 6.74
N ASN A 201 4.12 6.50 6.99
CA ASN A 201 3.72 6.06 8.32
C ASN A 201 4.49 4.81 8.78
N LEU A 202 5.19 4.13 7.86
CA LEU A 202 6.00 2.96 8.14
C LEU A 202 7.37 3.35 8.71
N LYS A 203 7.38 3.95 9.90
CA LYS A 203 8.60 4.52 10.52
C LYS A 203 9.71 3.51 10.79
N ASN A 204 9.36 2.22 10.89
CA ASN A 204 10.29 1.13 11.15
C ASN A 204 10.68 0.34 9.89
N LEU A 205 10.22 0.77 8.70
CA LEU A 205 10.50 0.05 7.46
C LEU A 205 12.01 0.03 7.18
N LYS A 206 12.55 -1.17 7.01
CA LYS A 206 13.97 -1.40 6.72
C LYS A 206 14.22 -1.87 5.29
N TYR A 207 13.27 -2.60 4.71
CA TYR A 207 13.40 -3.22 3.40
C TYR A 207 12.20 -2.77 2.54
N LEU A 208 12.48 -2.13 1.41
CA LEU A 208 11.47 -1.71 0.46
C LEU A 208 11.88 -2.16 -0.93
N ASP A 209 11.04 -2.97 -1.56
CA ASP A 209 11.21 -3.44 -2.92
C ASP A 209 10.12 -2.81 -3.81
N LEU A 210 10.54 -1.94 -4.71
CA LEU A 210 9.72 -1.34 -5.76
C LEU A 210 10.23 -1.76 -7.14
N SER A 211 10.84 -2.94 -7.24
CA SER A 211 11.32 -3.47 -8.51
C SER A 211 10.16 -3.88 -9.43
N TYR A 212 10.44 -4.02 -10.73
CA TYR A 212 9.46 -4.44 -11.75
C TYR A 212 8.22 -3.54 -11.79
N ASN A 213 8.43 -2.22 -11.76
CA ASN A 213 7.39 -1.22 -11.95
C ASN A 213 7.68 -0.34 -13.17
N TYR A 214 6.81 0.63 -13.42
CA TYR A 214 6.94 1.58 -14.53
C TYR A 214 7.33 2.98 -14.01
N PHE A 215 8.14 3.07 -12.95
CA PHE A 215 8.49 4.36 -12.38
C PHE A 215 9.48 5.11 -13.27
N HIS A 216 9.06 6.27 -13.79
CA HIS A 216 9.96 7.27 -14.37
C HIS A 216 10.58 8.19 -13.30
N LYS A 217 9.86 8.38 -12.19
CA LYS A 217 10.28 9.16 -11.02
C LYS A 217 9.74 8.52 -9.76
N ILE A 218 10.58 8.44 -8.73
CA ILE A 218 10.17 7.95 -7.42
C ILE A 218 9.64 9.12 -6.57
N PRO A 219 8.49 8.97 -5.91
CA PRO A 219 7.92 10.02 -5.09
C PRO A 219 8.88 10.46 -3.96
N ARG A 220 9.05 11.78 -3.83
CA ARG A 220 9.94 12.41 -2.84
C ARG A 220 9.56 12.11 -1.38
N THR A 221 8.39 11.54 -1.14
CA THR A 221 7.88 11.16 0.19
C THR A 221 8.70 10.05 0.86
N LEU A 222 9.40 9.20 0.08
CA LEU A 222 10.25 8.15 0.63
C LEU A 222 11.38 8.67 1.52
N LYS A 223 11.76 9.96 1.39
CA LYS A 223 12.73 10.60 2.29
C LYS A 223 12.33 10.59 3.77
N TYR A 224 11.06 10.32 4.08
CA TYR A 224 10.51 10.30 5.44
C TYR A 224 10.51 8.91 6.10
N LEU A 225 11.22 7.94 5.52
CA LEU A 225 11.44 6.60 6.07
C LEU A 225 12.83 6.53 6.76
N PRO A 226 12.91 6.80 8.07
CA PRO A 226 14.19 7.03 8.75
C PRO A 226 15.03 5.75 8.92
N CYS A 227 14.40 4.58 8.87
CA CYS A 227 15.03 3.29 9.16
C CYS A 227 15.39 2.48 7.91
N LEU A 228 15.22 3.02 6.70
CA LEU A 228 15.39 2.26 5.46
C LEU A 228 16.85 1.86 5.27
N LYS A 229 17.09 0.55 5.09
CA LYS A 229 18.41 -0.07 4.92
C LYS A 229 18.60 -0.67 3.53
N TYR A 230 17.55 -1.24 2.96
CA TYR A 230 17.54 -1.84 1.64
C TYR A 230 16.46 -1.18 0.81
N LEU A 231 16.83 -0.76 -0.40
CA LEU A 231 15.90 -0.22 -1.37
C LEU A 231 16.17 -0.83 -2.75
N ASP A 232 15.18 -1.55 -3.27
CA ASP A 232 15.19 -2.03 -4.66
C ASP A 232 14.30 -1.15 -5.54
N LEU A 233 14.88 -0.60 -6.59
CA LEU A 233 14.24 0.18 -7.64
C LEU A 233 14.57 -0.39 -9.02
N SER A 234 15.03 -1.65 -9.08
CA SER A 234 15.43 -2.27 -10.34
C SER A 234 14.26 -2.55 -11.27
N TRP A 235 14.51 -2.77 -12.56
CA TRP A 235 13.43 -3.04 -13.53
C TRP A 235 12.35 -1.96 -13.51
N ASN A 236 12.79 -0.72 -13.69
CA ASN A 236 11.94 0.47 -13.78
C ASN A 236 12.36 1.31 -14.99
N GLU A 237 11.75 2.49 -15.16
CA GLU A 237 12.01 3.39 -16.29
C GLU A 237 12.71 4.68 -15.83
N LEU A 238 13.56 4.59 -14.80
CA LEU A 238 14.24 5.76 -14.23
C LEU A 238 15.32 6.28 -15.17
N GLU A 239 15.14 7.50 -15.69
CA GLU A 239 16.16 8.17 -16.51
C GLU A 239 17.23 8.89 -15.68
N LYS A 240 16.90 9.19 -14.41
CA LYS A 240 17.73 9.95 -13.50
C LYS A 240 17.84 9.23 -12.17
N PHE A 241 19.01 9.40 -11.53
CA PHE A 241 19.21 8.95 -10.17
C PHE A 241 18.19 9.62 -9.24
N PRO A 242 17.50 8.87 -8.36
CA PRO A 242 16.44 9.41 -7.52
C PRO A 242 16.95 10.41 -6.46
N GLU A 243 16.70 11.70 -6.70
CA GLU A 243 17.17 12.81 -5.83
C GLU A 243 16.65 12.76 -4.38
N PHE A 244 15.56 12.05 -4.10
CA PHE A 244 15.05 11.94 -2.73
C PHE A 244 16.06 11.24 -1.81
N ILE A 245 16.92 10.36 -2.36
CA ILE A 245 17.94 9.62 -1.61
C ILE A 245 18.92 10.59 -0.92
N LYS A 246 19.28 11.68 -1.60
CA LYS A 246 20.09 12.77 -1.03
C LYS A 246 19.51 13.32 0.28
N ASN A 247 18.17 13.29 0.42
CA ASN A 247 17.45 13.93 1.50
C ASN A 247 16.97 12.95 2.58
N ILE A 248 17.37 11.68 2.54
CA ILE A 248 17.10 10.73 3.62
C ILE A 248 18.00 11.12 4.80
N LYS A 249 17.47 11.91 5.75
CA LYS A 249 18.19 12.32 6.96
C LYS A 249 18.62 11.08 7.75
N ASN A 250 19.88 11.03 8.19
CA ASN A 250 20.44 9.89 8.92
C ASN A 250 20.28 8.56 8.16
N SER A 251 20.45 8.60 6.83
CA SER A 251 20.28 7.45 5.95
C SER A 251 21.03 6.23 6.48
N CYS A 252 20.26 5.22 6.89
CA CYS A 252 20.76 3.89 7.23
C CYS A 252 20.89 3.01 5.98
N LEU A 253 20.74 3.59 4.78
CA LEU A 253 20.73 2.85 3.52
C LEU A 253 22.08 2.19 3.30
N ARG A 254 22.07 0.86 3.28
CA ARG A 254 23.22 -0.01 3.06
C ARG A 254 23.26 -0.56 1.66
N GLU A 255 22.09 -0.82 1.10
CA GLU A 255 21.95 -1.50 -0.18
C GLU A 255 20.96 -0.74 -1.05
N LEU A 256 21.40 -0.38 -2.25
CA LEU A 256 20.60 0.30 -3.25
C LEU A 256 20.72 -0.44 -4.59
N ASN A 257 19.60 -0.96 -5.07
CA ASN A 257 19.51 -1.58 -6.38
C ASN A 257 18.76 -0.66 -7.35
N LEU A 258 19.43 -0.25 -8.42
CA LEU A 258 18.93 0.58 -9.51
C LEU A 258 19.14 -0.11 -10.87
N GLY A 259 19.41 -1.42 -10.88
CA GLY A 259 19.67 -2.17 -12.11
C GLY A 259 18.48 -2.15 -13.08
N PHE A 260 18.71 -2.40 -14.37
CA PHE A 260 17.65 -2.43 -15.39
C PHE A 260 16.79 -1.16 -15.38
N ASN A 261 17.44 -0.01 -15.58
CA ASN A 261 16.81 1.31 -15.68
C ASN A 261 17.42 2.08 -16.87
N HIS A 262 17.18 3.39 -16.96
CA HIS A 262 17.67 4.24 -18.05
C HIS A 262 18.61 5.35 -17.57
N ILE A 263 19.26 5.16 -16.41
CA ILE A 263 20.06 6.20 -15.75
C ILE A 263 21.34 6.45 -16.53
N LYS A 264 21.60 7.73 -16.84
CA LYS A 264 22.75 8.16 -17.66
C LYS A 264 23.97 8.58 -16.85
N THR A 265 23.75 9.02 -15.60
CA THR A 265 24.79 9.61 -14.75
C THR A 265 24.59 9.26 -13.29
N ILE A 266 25.69 8.97 -12.60
CA ILE A 266 25.73 8.91 -11.14
C ILE A 266 25.97 10.33 -10.61
N PRO A 267 25.19 10.84 -9.63
CA PRO A 267 25.34 12.19 -9.10
C PRO A 267 26.48 12.29 -8.09
N THR A 268 27.09 13.48 -7.99
CA THR A 268 28.22 13.74 -7.07
C THR A 268 27.87 13.51 -5.61
N TRP A 269 26.66 13.87 -5.18
CA TRP A 269 26.19 13.71 -3.80
C TRP A 269 26.06 12.25 -3.34
N ILE A 270 26.25 11.26 -4.22
CA ILE A 270 26.26 9.85 -3.81
C ILE A 270 27.35 9.57 -2.77
N SER A 271 28.47 10.31 -2.82
CA SER A 271 29.56 10.22 -1.85
C SER A 271 29.13 10.54 -0.42
N ASP A 272 28.01 11.26 -0.25
CA ASP A 272 27.46 11.61 1.06
C ASP A 272 26.74 10.43 1.73
N LEU A 273 26.50 9.32 0.99
CA LEU A 273 25.86 8.11 1.49
C LEU A 273 26.85 7.24 2.28
N ASN A 274 27.23 7.73 3.46
CA ASN A 274 28.26 7.12 4.30
C ASN A 274 27.99 5.67 4.69
N ASN A 275 26.74 5.20 4.70
CA ASN A 275 26.38 3.84 5.08
C ASN A 275 26.20 2.88 3.90
N LEU A 276 26.39 3.33 2.65
CA LEU A 276 26.14 2.50 1.47
C LEU A 276 27.29 1.49 1.28
N HIS A 277 26.96 0.21 1.30
CA HIS A 277 27.88 -0.91 1.10
C HIS A 277 27.73 -1.52 -0.30
N THR A 278 26.50 -1.56 -0.82
CA THR A 278 26.18 -2.20 -2.09
C THR A 278 25.42 -1.23 -2.99
N LEU A 279 25.91 -1.06 -4.22
CA LEU A 279 25.24 -0.29 -5.28
C LEU A 279 25.15 -1.12 -6.56
N ASP A 280 23.94 -1.53 -6.95
CA ASP A 280 23.71 -2.16 -8.26
C ASP A 280 23.15 -1.12 -9.24
N MET A 281 23.86 -0.92 -10.35
CA MET A 281 23.55 -0.02 -11.46
C MET A 281 23.66 -0.76 -12.79
N ARG A 282 23.58 -2.10 -12.81
CA ARG A 282 23.67 -2.90 -14.04
C ARG A 282 22.59 -2.55 -15.05
N SER A 283 22.82 -2.80 -16.32
CA SER A 283 21.82 -2.61 -17.38
C SER A 283 21.18 -1.22 -17.33
N ASN A 284 22.02 -0.19 -17.33
CA ASN A 284 21.63 1.22 -17.36
C ASN A 284 22.26 1.92 -18.58
N ASN A 285 22.10 3.25 -18.67
CA ASN A 285 22.59 4.05 -19.77
C ASN A 285 23.87 4.83 -19.44
N LEU A 286 24.68 4.35 -18.47
CA LEU A 286 25.89 5.06 -18.02
C LEU A 286 26.94 5.08 -19.14
N LYS A 287 27.43 6.29 -19.47
CA LYS A 287 28.52 6.48 -20.44
C LYS A 287 29.90 6.62 -19.80
N THR A 288 29.92 7.00 -18.53
CA THR A 288 31.14 7.23 -17.75
C THR A 288 30.91 6.76 -16.32
N LEU A 289 31.96 6.30 -15.67
CA LEU A 289 31.99 6.05 -14.23
C LEU A 289 32.79 7.18 -13.56
N PRO A 290 32.16 8.03 -12.73
CA PRO A 290 32.84 9.16 -12.15
C PRO A 290 33.82 8.74 -11.03
N LYS A 291 34.92 9.48 -10.90
CA LYS A 291 36.00 9.19 -9.93
C LYS A 291 35.52 9.18 -8.48
N PHE A 292 34.54 10.02 -8.12
CA PHE A 292 34.02 10.12 -6.75
C PHE A 292 33.29 8.86 -6.26
N VAL A 293 32.98 7.90 -7.14
CA VAL A 293 32.49 6.58 -6.70
C VAL A 293 33.54 5.86 -5.84
N MET A 294 34.83 6.16 -6.06
CA MET A 294 35.92 5.67 -5.23
C MET A 294 35.99 6.38 -3.86
N ASP A 295 35.28 7.49 -3.68
CA ASP A 295 35.28 8.25 -2.43
C ASP A 295 34.13 7.83 -1.49
N LEU A 296 33.31 6.84 -1.87
CA LEU A 296 32.28 6.26 -1.02
C LEU A 296 32.93 5.47 0.14
N PRO A 297 32.78 5.89 1.41
CA PRO A 297 33.65 5.44 2.49
C PRO A 297 33.46 3.98 2.89
N ASN A 298 32.25 3.43 2.72
CA ASN A 298 31.90 2.07 3.12
C ASN A 298 31.44 1.20 1.95
N LEU A 299 31.62 1.64 0.69
CA LEU A 299 31.21 0.86 -0.47
C LEU A 299 32.12 -0.37 -0.63
N GLU A 300 31.52 -1.55 -0.63
CA GLU A 300 32.19 -2.84 -0.76
C GLU A 300 31.90 -3.49 -2.11
N PHE A 301 30.73 -3.20 -2.70
CA PHE A 301 30.30 -3.77 -3.97
C PHE A 301 29.62 -2.73 -4.86
N ILE A 302 30.02 -2.69 -6.13
CA ILE A 302 29.33 -1.96 -7.19
C ILE A 302 29.18 -2.81 -8.44
N ASN A 303 27.97 -2.88 -8.98
CA ASN A 303 27.72 -3.50 -10.27
C ASN A 303 27.36 -2.43 -11.30
N ILE A 304 28.14 -2.33 -12.38
CA ILE A 304 27.89 -1.41 -13.50
C ILE A 304 27.87 -2.17 -14.83
N SER A 305 27.66 -3.49 -14.78
CA SER A 305 27.63 -4.32 -15.99
C SER A 305 26.56 -3.86 -16.96
N ASP A 306 26.73 -4.17 -18.24
CA ASP A 306 25.72 -3.91 -19.27
C ASP A 306 25.32 -2.43 -19.37
N ASN A 307 26.29 -1.54 -19.19
CA ASN A 307 26.18 -0.10 -19.46
C ASN A 307 26.93 0.27 -20.76
N TYR A 308 26.84 1.53 -21.18
CA TYR A 308 27.51 2.04 -22.39
C TYR A 308 28.80 2.80 -22.07
N LEU A 309 29.62 2.24 -21.18
CA LEU A 309 30.87 2.88 -20.78
C LEU A 309 31.83 2.98 -21.97
N ASN A 310 32.10 4.20 -22.42
CA ASN A 310 32.99 4.45 -23.56
C ASN A 310 34.42 3.99 -23.28
N GLU A 311 34.85 4.14 -22.02
CA GLU A 311 36.18 3.76 -21.56
C GLU A 311 36.13 3.25 -20.12
N ILE A 312 37.01 2.29 -19.80
CA ILE A 312 37.31 1.93 -18.42
C ILE A 312 38.13 3.08 -17.83
N PRO A 313 37.69 3.72 -16.73
CA PRO A 313 38.39 4.88 -16.19
C PRO A 313 39.85 4.58 -15.84
N LEU A 314 40.74 5.54 -16.10
CA LEU A 314 42.19 5.40 -15.85
C LEU A 314 42.52 5.05 -14.39
N PHE A 315 41.69 5.50 -13.44
CA PHE A 315 41.86 5.17 -12.03
C PHE A 315 41.63 3.69 -11.71
N ILE A 316 40.97 2.94 -12.60
CA ILE A 316 40.82 1.48 -12.53
C ILE A 316 41.90 0.78 -13.38
N LYS A 317 42.40 1.43 -14.44
CA LYS A 317 43.48 0.90 -15.30
C LYS A 317 44.79 0.62 -14.58
N GLY A 318 45.06 1.19 -13.41
CA GLY A 318 46.25 0.85 -12.60
C GLY A 318 46.22 -0.55 -11.99
N HIS A 319 45.06 -1.22 -11.98
CA HIS A 319 44.86 -2.56 -11.42
C HIS A 319 44.86 -3.63 -12.55
N GLN A 320 45.87 -3.56 -13.43
CA GLN A 320 45.93 -4.16 -14.78
C GLN A 320 45.74 -5.67 -14.87
N SER A 321 45.92 -6.44 -13.80
CA SER A 321 45.79 -7.91 -13.84
C SER A 321 44.35 -8.42 -13.97
N VAL A 322 43.34 -7.55 -13.83
CA VAL A 322 41.93 -7.96 -13.71
C VAL A 322 41.06 -7.48 -14.89
N ILE A 323 41.62 -6.71 -15.83
CA ILE A 323 40.87 -6.09 -16.93
C ILE A 323 40.82 -7.05 -18.13
N SER A 324 39.99 -8.08 -18.06
CA SER A 324 39.55 -8.79 -19.28
C SER A 324 38.19 -8.28 -19.70
N LYS A 325 38.04 -7.90 -20.98
CA LYS A 325 36.81 -7.38 -21.62
C LYS A 325 35.65 -8.41 -21.72
N GLU A 326 35.67 -9.48 -20.95
CA GLU A 326 34.59 -10.45 -20.94
C GLU A 326 33.44 -9.93 -20.08
N ARG A 327 32.23 -9.94 -20.64
CA ARG A 327 31.00 -9.52 -19.96
C ARG A 327 30.81 -10.28 -18.66
N GLY A 328 30.49 -9.57 -17.57
CA GLY A 328 30.13 -10.18 -16.29
C GLY A 328 31.30 -10.60 -15.41
N LYS A 329 32.53 -10.20 -15.74
CA LYS A 329 33.68 -10.47 -14.86
C LYS A 329 33.72 -9.53 -13.65
N VAL A 330 33.87 -10.14 -12.48
CA VAL A 330 34.04 -9.44 -11.21
C VAL A 330 35.50 -9.02 -11.08
N MET A 331 35.72 -7.71 -11.04
CA MET A 331 37.00 -7.09 -10.73
C MET A 331 37.07 -6.74 -9.25
N LYS A 332 38.01 -7.35 -8.53
CA LYS A 332 38.29 -6.97 -7.14
C LYS A 332 39.44 -5.97 -7.10
N ILE A 333 39.13 -4.72 -6.77
CA ILE A 333 40.13 -3.69 -6.51
C ILE A 333 40.55 -3.81 -5.05
N SER A 334 41.76 -4.33 -4.82
CA SER A 334 42.38 -4.29 -3.50
C SER A 334 43.09 -2.94 -3.33
N ARG A 335 42.59 -2.13 -2.39
CA ARG A 335 43.18 -0.86 -1.93
C ARG A 335 43.39 0.20 -3.02
N CYS A 336 42.47 1.15 -3.12
CA CYS A 336 42.82 2.50 -3.59
C CYS A 336 43.14 3.40 -2.40
N SER A 337 44.12 4.30 -2.62
CA SER A 337 44.64 5.28 -1.67
C SER A 337 43.50 5.98 -0.91
N ARG A 338 43.52 5.88 0.42
CA ARG A 338 42.55 6.40 1.43
C ARG A 338 41.55 5.38 2.03
N GLY A 339 41.97 4.14 2.25
CA GLY A 339 41.38 3.31 3.30
C GLY A 339 40.12 2.51 2.93
N LEU A 340 39.82 2.35 1.63
CA LEU A 340 38.74 1.47 1.20
C LEU A 340 39.00 0.01 1.59
N LYS A 341 37.97 -0.66 2.11
CA LYS A 341 37.85 -2.13 2.08
C LYS A 341 37.87 -2.60 0.61
N SER A 342 38.11 -3.89 0.36
CA SER A 342 38.16 -4.39 -1.02
C SER A 342 36.86 -4.08 -1.78
N LEU A 343 36.94 -3.30 -2.86
CA LEU A 343 35.80 -2.96 -3.70
C LEU A 343 35.69 -3.99 -4.81
N GLN A 344 34.53 -4.62 -4.94
CA GLN A 344 34.20 -5.47 -6.07
C GLN A 344 33.43 -4.66 -7.11
N ILE A 345 33.91 -4.64 -8.35
CA ILE A 345 33.33 -3.96 -9.49
C ILE A 345 32.99 -5.00 -10.55
N ILE A 346 31.74 -5.07 -11.01
CA ILE A 346 31.36 -5.89 -12.16
C ILE A 346 31.18 -4.98 -13.38
N PHE A 347 31.86 -5.33 -14.48
CA PHE A 347 31.82 -4.63 -15.78
C PHE A 347 30.96 -5.33 -16.83
#